data_AF-A0A6C0K9E9-F1
#
_entry.id   AF-A0A6C0K9E9-F1
#
_cell.length_a   1.000
_cell.length_b   1.000
_cell.length_c   1.000
_cell.angle_alpha   90.00
_cell.angle_beta   90.00
_cell.angle_gamma   90.00
#
_symmetry.space_group_name_H-M   'P 1'
#
loop_
_entity.id
_entity.type
_entity.pdbx_description
1 polymer ?
#
loop_
_entity_poly.entity_id
_entity_poly.type
_entity_poly.pdbx_seq_one_letter_code
_entity_poly.pdbx_strand_id
1 'polypeptide(L)' 'MLKFFTLPSVMAHTLNGGLLIVALVLAVINYRVIRRLPLLQMITLVLILSIAVGVHGLSHAGLESAYGYNPLRLFGF' A
#
# COMPACT_ATOMS: atom_id res chain seq x y z
N MET A 1 10.72 -1.34 19.98
CA MET A 1 10.40 -0.45 18.85
C MET A 1 11.52 -0.40 17.80
N LEU A 2 12.79 -0.15 18.17
CA LEU A 2 13.93 -0.12 17.22
C LEU A 2 14.22 -1.42 16.44
N LYS A 3 13.78 -2.60 16.90
CA LYS A 3 14.06 -3.89 16.25
C LYS A 3 13.21 -4.17 15.00
N PHE A 4 12.08 -3.48 14.81
CA PHE A 4 11.20 -3.77 13.67
C PHE A 4 11.76 -3.19 12.36
N PHE A 5 12.37 -2.01 12.41
CA PHE A 5 12.91 -1.33 11.23
C PHE A 5 14.21 -1.96 10.69
N THR A 6 14.78 -2.95 11.39
CA THR A 6 15.92 -3.75 10.92
C THR A 6 15.49 -5.08 10.30
N LEU A 7 14.20 -5.43 10.35
CA LEU A 7 13.69 -6.66 9.73
C LEU A 7 13.47 -6.42 8.23
N PRO A 8 14.09 -7.22 7.34
CA PRO A 8 13.95 -7.03 5.90
C PRO A 8 12.49 -7.03 5.41
N SER A 9 11.64 -7.86 6.01
CA SER A 9 10.21 -7.96 5.71
C SER A 9 9.46 -6.66 6.05
N VAL A 10 9.74 -6.05 7.20
CA VAL A 10 9.13 -4.79 7.64
C VAL A 10 9.64 -3.63 6.77
N MET A 11 10.92 -3.61 6.41
CA MET A 11 11.48 -2.61 5.50
C MET A 11 10.85 -2.70 4.11
N ALA A 12 10.78 -3.91 3.53
CA ALA A 12 10.17 -4.15 2.24
C ALA A 12 8.68 -3.78 2.24
N HIS A 13 7.96 -4.12 3.31
CA HIS A 13 6.55 -3.75 3.48
C HIS A 13 6.36 -2.23 3.57
N THR A 14 7.23 -1.54 4.31
CA THR A 14 7.20 -0.08 4.43
C THR A 14 7.49 0.60 3.09
N LEU A 15 8.48 0.09 2.34
CA LEU A 15 8.77 0.56 0.99
C LEU A 15 7.59 0.33 0.05
N ASN A 16 6.94 -0.84 0.11
CA ASN A 16 5.75 -1.14 -0.68
C ASN A 16 4.63 -0.14 -0.40
N GLY A 17 4.34 0.15 0.87
CA GLY A 17 3.36 1.18 1.25
C GLY A 17 3.74 2.57 0.73
N GLY A 18 5.02 2.94 0.82
CA GLY A 18 5.53 4.19 0.23
C GLY A 18 5.31 4.27 -1.28
N LEU A 19 5.56 3.19 -2.03
CA LEU A 19 5.32 3.13 -3.47
C LEU A 19 3.82 3.23 -3.81
N LEU A 20 2.93 2.66 -3.00
CA LEU A 20 1.48 2.84 -3.16
C LEU A 20 1.05 4.30 -2.97
N ILE A 21 1.63 4.99 -1.99
CA ILE A 21 1.40 6.44 -1.79
C ILE A 21 1.91 7.23 -3.01
N VAL A 22 3.11 6.92 -3.51
CA VAL A 22 3.64 7.55 -4.74
C VAL A 22 2.70 7.32 -5.93
N ALA A 23 2.19 6.10 -6.11
CA ALA A 23 1.22 5.80 -7.17
C ALA A 23 -0.07 6.63 -7.02
N LEU A 24 -0.59 6.79 -5.79
CA LEU A 24 -1.76 7.63 -5.51
C LEU A 24 -1.48 9.11 -5.82
N VAL A 25 -0.32 9.63 -5.41
CA VAL A 25 0.10 11.01 -5.71
C VAL A 25 0.20 11.23 -7.21
N LEU A 26 0.81 10.30 -7.94
CA LEU A 26 0.88 10.36 -9.40
C LEU A 26 -0.52 10.32 -10.03
N ALA A 27 -1.44 9.51 -9.50
CA ALA A 27 -2.81 9.47 -9.98
C ALA A 27 -3.55 10.79 -9.77
N VAL A 28 -3.36 11.44 -8.61
CA VAL A 28 -3.96 12.76 -8.31
C VAL A 28 -3.38 13.84 -9.22
N ILE A 29 -2.05 13.93 -9.34
CA ILE A 29 -1.40 14.95 -10.19
C ILE A 29 -1.76 14.76 -11.66
N ASN A 30 -1.93 13.52 -12.12
CA ASN A 30 -2.29 13.19 -13.49
C ASN A 30 -3.79 12.94 -13.69
N TYR A 31 -4.65 13.40 -12.77
CA TYR A 31 -6.10 13.16 -12.81
C TYR A 31 -6.74 13.58 -14.14
N ARG A 32 -6.26 14.65 -14.77
CA ARG A 32 -6.73 15.13 -16.09
C ARG A 32 -6.51 14.10 -17.21
N VAL A 33 -5.45 13.30 -17.12
CA VAL A 33 -5.16 12.24 -18.09
C VAL A 33 -6.04 11.02 -17.79
N ILE A 34 -6.10 10.62 -16.51
CA ILE A 34 -6.86 9.44 -16.07
C ILE A 34 -8.35 9.55 -16.42
N ARG A 35 -8.95 10.73 -16.24
CA ARG A 35 -10.38 10.95 -16.56
C ARG A 35 -10.71 10.92 -18.06
N ARG A 36 -9.71 10.85 -18.94
CA ARG A 36 -9.87 10.75 -20.41
C ARG A 36 -9.63 9.32 -20.92
N LEU A 37 -9.30 8.38 -20.03
CA LEU A 37 -9.10 6.99 -20.41
C LEU A 37 -10.44 6.34 -20.81
N PRO A 38 -10.45 5.46 -21.82
CA PRO A 38 -11.54 4.53 -22.08
C PRO A 38 -12.05 3.84 -20.80
N LEU A 39 -13.37 3.60 -20.73
CA LEU A 39 -14.03 3.01 -19.56
C LEU A 39 -13.35 1.73 -19.07
N LEU A 40 -12.99 0.83 -20.00
CA LEU A 40 -12.32 -0.43 -19.65
C LEU A 40 -10.99 -0.18 -18.91
N GLN A 41 -10.23 0.83 -19.31
CA GLN A 41 -8.95 1.16 -18.68
C GLN A 41 -9.14 1.79 -17.30
N MET A 42 -10.21 2.59 -17.12
CA MET A 42 -10.58 3.10 -15.80
C MET A 42 -10.97 1.95 -14.86
N ILE A 43 -11.76 0.99 -15.33
CA ILE A 43 -12.12 -0.21 -14.57
C ILE A 43 -10.85 -0.99 -14.19
N THR A 44 -9.94 -1.22 -15.15
CA THR A 44 -8.67 -1.91 -14.90
C THR A 44 -7.83 -1.19 -13.85
N LEU A 45 -7.72 0.14 -13.89
CA LEU A 45 -6.99 0.91 -12.88
C LEU A 45 -7.57 0.72 -11.48
N VAL A 46 -8.90 0.74 -11.34
CA VAL A 46 -9.57 0.52 -10.05
C VAL A 46 -9.33 -0.91 -9.55
N LEU A 47 -9.41 -1.91 -10.43
CA LEU A 47 -9.14 -3.31 -10.08
C LEU A 47 -7.68 -3.50 -9.63
N ILE A 48 -6.72 -2.91 -10.33
CA ILE A 48 -5.30 -2.96 -9.95
C ILE A 48 -5.08 -2.29 -8.61
N LEU A 49 -5.69 -1.12 -8.36
CA LEU A 49 -5.57 -0.43 -7.07
C LEU A 49 -6.18 -1.27 -5.94
N SER A 50 -7.33 -1.89 -6.16
CA SER A 50 -7.98 -2.80 -5.21
C SER A 50 -7.07 -3.97 -4.85
N ILE A 51 -6.48 -4.63 -5.85
CA ILE A 51 -5.52 -5.73 -5.64
C ILE A 51 -4.31 -5.22 -4.86
N ALA A 52 -3.73 -4.08 -5.25
CA ALA A 52 -2.53 -3.54 -4.62
C ALA A 52 -2.75 -3.21 -3.13
N VAL A 53 -3.86 -2.55 -2.80
CA VAL A 53 -4.26 -2.27 -1.40
C VAL A 53 -4.55 -3.56 -0.64
N GLY A 54 -5.26 -4.52 -1.26
CA GLY A 54 -5.56 -5.80 -0.64
C GLY A 54 -4.31 -6.61 -0.31
N VAL A 55 -3.37 -6.72 -1.26
CA VAL A 55 -2.08 -7.41 -1.05
C VAL A 55 -1.24 -6.71 0.02
N HIS A 56 -1.21 -5.38 0.06
CA HIS A 56 -0.54 -4.64 1.14
C HIS A 56 -1.18 -4.92 2.51
N GLY A 57 -2.52 -4.92 2.59
CA GLY A 57 -3.24 -5.28 3.81
C GLY A 57 -2.96 -6.72 4.28
N LEU A 58 -2.91 -7.68 3.34
CA LEU A 58 -2.51 -9.06 3.66
C LEU A 58 -1.06 -9.14 4.18
N SER A 59 -0.16 -8.32 3.65
CA SER A 59 1.22 -8.25 4.14
C SER A 59 1.29 -7.70 5.58
N HIS A 60 0.47 -6.71 5.94
CA HIS A 60 0.31 -6.28 7.33
C HIS A 60 -0.11 -7.43 8.25
N ALA A 61 -1.11 -8.21 7.86
CA ALA A 61 -1.56 -9.37 8.64
C ALA A 61 -0.42 -10.41 8.81
N GLY A 62 0.38 -10.63 7.76
CA GLY A 62 1.56 -11.49 7.82
C GLY A 62 2.63 -10.98 8.79
N LEU A 63 2.92 -9.67 8.79
CA LEU A 63 3.87 -9.07 9.72
C LEU A 63 3.38 -9.09 11.17
N GLU A 64 2.08 -8.89 11.40
CA GLU A 64 1.50 -8.98 12.74
C GLU A 64 1.60 -10.42 13.26
N SER A 65 1.26 -11.41 12.44
CA SER A 65 1.36 -12.83 12.84
C SER A 65 2.80 -13.29 13.07
N ALA A 66 3.76 -12.86 12.25
CA ALA A 66 5.14 -13.36 12.32
C ALA A 66 6.03 -12.59 13.32
N TYR A 67 5.79 -11.29 13.47
CA TYR A 67 6.68 -10.41 14.24
C TYR A 67 5.94 -9.62 15.33
N GLY A 68 4.60 -9.73 15.44
CA GLY A 68 3.82 -8.88 16.34
C GLY A 68 3.81 -7.41 15.91
N TYR A 69 4.17 -7.11 14.67
CA TYR A 69 4.24 -5.75 14.15
C TYR A 69 2.86 -5.30 13.66
N ASN A 70 2.21 -4.44 14.44
CA ASN A 70 0.98 -3.77 14.07
C ASN A 70 1.16 -2.25 14.21
N PRO A 71 1.20 -1.49 13.10
CA PRO A 71 1.42 -0.05 13.14
C PRO A 71 0.25 0.73 13.73
N LEU A 72 -0.97 0.16 13.76
CA LEU A 72 -2.13 0.82 14.37
C LEU A 72 -2.02 0.87 15.90
N ARG A 73 -1.30 -0.09 16.52
CA ARG A 73 -1.00 -0.06 17.96
C ARG A 73 -0.18 1.15 18.37
N LEU A 74 0.56 1.78 17.45
CA LEU A 74 1.27 3.03 17.71
C LEU A 74 0.29 4.20 17.97
N PHE A 75 -0.94 4.09 17.47
CA PHE A 75 -2.00 5.09 17.62
C PHE A 75 -3.05 4.69 18.66
N GLY A 76 -2.81 3.63 19.43
CA GLY A 76 -3.71 3.18 20.51
C GLY A 76 -4.90 2.32 20.07
N PHE A 77 -4.87 1.77 18.86
CA PHE A 77 -5.81 0.75 18.39
C PHE A 77 -5.38 -0.67 18.78
#